data_AF-A0A8H6JDJ8-F1
#
_entry.id   AF-A0A8H6JDJ8-F1
#
_cell.length_a   1.000
_cell.length_b   1.000
_cell.length_c   1.000
_cell.angle_alpha   90.00
_cell.angle_beta   90.00
_cell.angle_gamma   90.00
#
_symmetry.space_group_name_H-M   'P 1'
#
loop_
_entity.id
_entity.type
_entity.pdbx_description
1 polymer ?
#
loop_
_entity_poly.entity_id
_entity_poly.type
_entity_poly.pdbx_seq_one_letter_code
_entity_poly.pdbx_strand_id
1 'polypeptide(L)'
;MGHPKLEGSIDHRWTLPSHHNFQKSLSPGNCKRFHFVQPGQNCDIISRQYGISLANFIRWNPAAGANCQGLWAQTYACVGL
;
A
#
# COMPACT_ATOMS: atom_id res chain seq x y z
N MET A 1 -25.85 0.85 19.07
CA MET A 1 -26.11 1.27 17.69
C MET A 1 -25.96 2.77 17.65
N GLY A 2 -24.96 3.26 16.94
CA GLY A 2 -24.58 4.66 16.92
C GLY A 2 -23.15 4.75 16.38
N HIS A 3 -23.03 5.08 15.10
CA HIS A 3 -21.74 5.31 14.45
C HIS A 3 -21.36 6.77 14.73
N PRO A 4 -20.31 7.07 15.52
CA PRO A 4 -19.84 8.43 15.60
C PRO A 4 -19.10 8.76 14.30
N LYS A 5 -19.62 9.75 13.59
CA LYS A 5 -18.92 10.53 12.56
C LYS A 5 -17.56 10.94 13.11
N LEU A 6 -16.48 10.51 12.48
CA LEU A 6 -15.16 11.10 12.70
C LEU A 6 -14.84 12.01 11.53
N GLU A 7 -15.31 13.24 11.72
CA GLU A 7 -14.82 14.46 11.07
C GLU A 7 -13.30 14.57 11.26
N GLY A 8 -12.61 15.21 10.31
CA GLY A 8 -11.18 15.06 10.07
C GLY A 8 -10.21 15.34 11.23
N SER A 9 -9.08 14.63 11.18
CA SER A 9 -7.77 15.18 11.55
C SER A 9 -6.66 14.34 10.93
N ILE A 10 -5.87 15.02 10.11
CA ILE A 10 -4.48 14.73 9.76
C ILE A 10 -3.66 14.40 11.01
N ASP A 11 -3.32 13.12 11.25
CA ASP A 11 -2.25 12.80 12.21
C ASP A 11 -1.35 11.65 11.75
N HIS A 12 -0.05 11.95 11.75
CA HIS A 12 1.03 11.28 11.03
C HIS A 12 1.73 10.15 11.81
N ARG A 13 1.04 9.43 12.71
CA ARG A 13 1.70 8.37 13.49
C ARG A 13 0.72 7.38 14.09
N TRP A 14 0.64 6.19 13.51
CA TRP A 14 -0.09 5.06 14.12
C TRP A 14 0.78 3.81 14.09
N THR A 15 1.53 3.59 15.18
CA THR A 15 1.96 2.27 15.63
C THR A 15 0.88 1.73 16.58
N LEU A 16 0.33 0.55 16.33
CA LEU A 16 -0.33 -0.25 17.36
C LEU A 16 0.00 -1.75 17.23
N PRO A 17 0.05 -2.48 18.36
CA PRO A 17 0.62 -3.81 18.46
C PRO A 17 -0.42 -4.89 18.17
N SER A 18 -0.01 -5.84 17.32
CA SER A 18 -0.51 -7.22 17.23
C SER A 18 -2.02 -7.45 17.00
N HIS A 19 -2.29 -7.95 15.78
CA HIS A 19 -3.45 -8.71 15.30
C HIS A 19 -4.53 -7.94 14.52
N HIS A 20 -4.57 -8.28 13.22
CA HIS A 20 -5.51 -7.86 12.16
C HIS A 20 -5.31 -6.45 11.60
N ASN A 21 -4.08 -6.28 11.09
CA ASN A 21 -3.59 -5.21 10.25
C ASN A 21 -4.44 -5.07 8.96
N PHE A 22 -5.50 -4.25 8.99
CA PHE A 22 -5.91 -3.55 7.78
C PHE A 22 -4.87 -2.47 7.52
N GLN A 23 -3.73 -2.88 6.96
CA GLN A 23 -2.66 -1.97 6.61
C GLN A 23 -3.26 -0.99 5.61
N LYS A 24 -3.46 0.24 6.06
CA LYS A 24 -3.95 1.35 5.24
C LYS A 24 -3.19 1.29 3.92
N SER A 25 -3.94 0.98 2.86
CA SER A 25 -3.44 0.65 1.53
C SER A 25 -2.16 1.41 1.22
N LEU A 26 -1.12 0.68 0.78
CA LEU A 26 0.16 1.27 0.38
C LEU A 26 -0.01 2.36 -0.69
N SER A 27 -1.19 2.47 -1.28
CA SER A 27 -1.59 3.33 -2.36
C SER A 27 -1.99 4.77 -2.00
N PRO A 28 -1.72 5.78 -2.86
CA PRO A 28 -2.39 7.08 -2.81
C PRO A 28 -3.90 6.93 -3.07
N GLY A 29 -4.69 7.89 -2.59
CA GLY A 29 -6.17 7.86 -2.67
C GLY A 29 -6.77 7.91 -4.08
N ASN A 30 -5.95 8.08 -5.11
CA ASN A 30 -6.35 8.14 -6.52
C ASN A 30 -6.02 6.86 -7.31
N CYS A 31 -5.68 5.76 -6.65
CA CYS A 31 -5.39 4.51 -7.34
C CYS A 31 -6.64 3.84 -7.87
N LYS A 32 -6.63 3.51 -9.16
CA LYS A 32 -7.71 2.83 -9.87
C LYS A 32 -7.49 1.33 -9.98
N ARG A 33 -6.26 0.84 -9.81
CA ARG A 33 -5.91 -0.57 -9.97
C ARG A 33 -5.03 -1.06 -8.83
N PHE A 34 -5.47 -2.14 -8.19
CA PHE A 34 -4.76 -2.77 -7.08
C PHE A 34 -4.25 -4.16 -7.47
N HIS A 35 -3.11 -4.54 -6.91
CA HIS A 35 -2.55 -5.89 -6.97
C HIS A 35 -2.44 -6.45 -5.56
N PHE A 36 -2.91 -7.68 -5.35
CA PHE A 36 -2.70 -8.40 -4.09
C PHE A 36 -1.31 -9.04 -4.09
N VAL A 37 -0.44 -8.56 -3.20
CA VAL A 37 0.95 -9.01 -3.09
C VAL A 37 0.98 -10.41 -2.48
N GLN A 38 1.36 -11.40 -3.26
CA GLN A 38 1.60 -12.75 -2.77
C GLN A 38 2.97 -12.86 -2.09
N PRO A 39 3.14 -13.80 -1.14
CA PRO A 39 4.46 -14.10 -0.57
C PRO A 39 5.50 -14.38 -1.66
N GLY A 40 6.67 -13.79 -1.54
CA GLY A 40 7.77 -13.92 -2.51
C GLY A 40 7.74 -12.93 -3.67
N GLN A 41 6.68 -12.12 -3.81
CA GLN A 41 6.68 -11.02 -4.76
C GLN A 41 7.38 -9.78 -4.19
N ASN A 42 8.05 -9.04 -5.07
CA ASN A 42 8.65 -7.75 -4.77
C ASN A 42 8.20 -6.71 -5.82
N CYS A 43 8.61 -5.46 -5.63
CA CYS A 43 8.23 -4.33 -6.48
C CYS A 43 8.68 -4.53 -7.92
N ASP A 44 9.84 -5.15 -8.17
CA ASP A 44 10.32 -5.42 -9.51
C ASP A 44 9.41 -6.42 -10.23
N ILE A 45 9.08 -7.55 -9.58
CA ILE A 45 8.17 -8.57 -10.12
C ILE A 45 6.81 -7.96 -10.47
N ILE A 46 6.22 -7.22 -9.54
CA ILE A 46 4.89 -6.63 -9.72
C ILE A 46 4.94 -5.53 -10.79
N SER A 47 5.94 -4.65 -10.74
CA SER A 47 6.05 -3.57 -11.74
C SER A 47 6.18 -4.10 -13.16
N ARG A 48 6.97 -5.16 -13.37
CA ARG A 48 7.09 -5.85 -14.66
C ARG A 48 5.79 -6.53 -15.08
N GLN A 49 5.09 -7.18 -14.15
CA GLN A 49 3.81 -7.83 -14.42
C GLN A 49 2.77 -6.86 -14.99
N TYR A 50 2.77 -5.60 -14.53
CA TYR A 50 1.85 -4.56 -15.00
C TYR A 50 2.45 -3.61 -16.05
N GLY A 51 3.70 -3.84 -16.48
CA GLY A 51 4.38 -2.98 -17.46
C GLY A 51 4.59 -1.54 -16.98
N ILE A 52 4.70 -1.32 -15.67
CA ILE A 52 4.95 0.00 -15.06
C ILE A 52 6.40 0.10 -14.62
N SER A 53 6.95 1.32 -14.60
CA SER A 53 8.30 1.51 -14.06
C SER A 53 8.32 1.26 -12.55
N LEU A 54 9.43 0.70 -12.05
CA LEU A 54 9.65 0.53 -10.61
C LEU A 54 9.51 1.85 -9.85
N ALA A 55 10.01 2.95 -10.43
CA ALA A 55 9.87 4.28 -9.86
C ALA A 55 8.40 4.73 -9.72
N ASN A 56 7.55 4.44 -10.72
CA ASN A 56 6.11 4.71 -10.62
C ASN A 56 5.46 3.85 -9.53
N PHE A 57 5.80 2.56 -9.48
CA PHE A 57 5.29 1.67 -8.44
C PHE A 57 5.67 2.15 -7.04
N ILE A 58 6.93 2.50 -6.77
CA ILE A 58 7.39 3.02 -5.48
C ILE A 58 6.72 4.36 -5.17
N ARG A 59 6.58 5.24 -6.17
CA ARG A 59 5.89 6.53 -5.99
C ARG A 59 4.42 6.34 -5.58
N TRP A 60 3.74 5.35 -6.15
CA TRP A 60 2.38 5.00 -5.77
C TRP A 60 2.33 4.13 -4.52
N ASN A 61 3.45 3.63 -4.03
CA ASN A 61 3.51 2.79 -2.84
C ASN A 61 4.64 3.24 -1.91
N PRO A 62 4.58 4.46 -1.33
CA PRO A 62 5.69 5.02 -0.57
C PRO A 62 6.10 4.18 0.64
N ALA A 63 5.15 3.45 1.25
CA ALA A 63 5.46 2.54 2.36
C ALA A 63 6.23 1.28 1.92
N ALA A 64 6.33 0.98 0.62
CA ALA A 64 7.25 -0.04 0.12
C ALA A 64 8.73 0.38 0.26
N GLY A 65 8.99 1.69 0.35
CA GLY A 65 10.33 2.25 0.41
C GLY A 65 11.09 2.17 -0.92
N ALA A 66 12.17 2.96 -1.04
CA ALA A 66 12.97 3.04 -2.26
C ALA A 66 13.66 1.72 -2.65
N ASN A 67 13.92 0.86 -1.67
CA ASN A 67 14.53 -0.45 -1.84
C ASN A 67 13.51 -1.60 -1.82
N CYS A 68 12.21 -1.28 -1.84
CA CYS A 68 11.10 -2.24 -1.77
C CYS A 68 11.03 -3.12 -0.50
N GLN A 69 11.85 -2.86 0.53
CA GLN A 69 11.86 -3.70 1.74
C GLN A 69 10.61 -3.54 2.60
N GLY A 70 9.85 -2.45 2.41
CA GLY A 70 8.60 -2.20 3.11
C GLY A 70 7.37 -2.81 2.43
N LEU A 71 7.53 -3.49 1.28
CA LEU A 71 6.40 -4.14 0.61
C LEU A 71 6.04 -5.42 1.35
N TRP A 72 4.88 -5.45 2.00
CA TRP A 72 4.44 -6.63 2.75
C TRP A 72 3.71 -7.60 1.84
N ALA A 73 3.83 -8.90 2.13
CA ALA A 73 2.97 -9.89 1.53
C ALA A 73 1.56 -9.82 2.13
N GLN A 74 0.59 -10.41 1.43
CA GLN A 74 -0.82 -10.47 1.82
C GLN A 74 -1.48 -9.10 1.98
N THR A 75 -1.00 -8.10 1.25
CA THR A 75 -1.53 -6.72 1.23
C THR A 75 -1.87 -6.29 -0.19
N TYR A 76 -2.52 -5.14 -0.35
CA TYR A 76 -2.79 -4.54 -1.66
C TYR A 76 -1.82 -3.40 -1.96
N ALA A 77 -1.19 -3.47 -3.13
CA ALA A 77 -0.35 -2.42 -3.69
C ALA A 77 -1.04 -1.74 -4.88
N CYS A 78 -0.80 -0.45 -5.07
CA CYS A 78 -1.26 0.28 -6.25
C CYS A 78 -0.43 -0.07 -7.47
N VAL A 79 -1.09 -0.36 -8.59
CA VAL A 79 -0.45 -0.63 -9.89
C VAL A 79 -1.00 0.27 -11.01
N GLY A 80 -1.85 1.24 -10.69
CA GLY A 80 -2.33 2.22 -11.66
C GLY A 80 -3.27 3.27 -11.06
N LEU A 81 -3.11 4.51 -11.51
CA LEU A 81 -3.97 5.66 -11.22
C LEU A 81 -5.14 5.79 -12.19
#